data_AF-A0A0C5VDR4-F1
#
_entry.id   AF-A0A0C5VDR4-F1
#
_cell.length_a   1.000
_cell.length_b   1.000
_cell.length_c   1.000
_cell.angle_alpha   90.00
_cell.angle_beta   90.00
_cell.angle_gamma   90.00
#
_symmetry.space_group_name_H-M   'P 1'
#
loop_
_entity.id
_entity.type
_entity.pdbx_description
1 polymer ?
#
loop_
_entity_poly.entity_id
_entity_poly.type
_entity_poly.pdbx_seq_one_letter_code
_entity_poly.pdbx_strand_id
1 'polypeptide(L)'
;MLYSKPMIELVYEIRRRVPSHLKPDIKLANPDLLDELLLYYQKDADTIVKALIKELMQLAGDPWTDLLTSQESSSDQYVTKTYRGALMLEPRKAGTEEKSRSSRKMYRGQMVSG
;
A
#
# COMPACT_ATOMS: atom_id res chain seq x y z
N MET A 1 -7.51 -0.95 23.04
CA MET A 1 -6.52 0.03 22.56
C MET A 1 -6.75 1.35 23.28
N LEU A 2 -5.70 2.04 23.72
CA LEU A 2 -5.82 3.41 24.27
C LEU A 2 -5.41 4.40 23.17
N TYR A 3 -6.29 5.33 22.83
CA TYR A 3 -5.97 6.37 21.85
C TYR A 3 -5.10 7.44 22.50
N SER A 4 -3.95 7.69 21.90
CA SER A 4 -3.10 8.82 22.27
C SER A 4 -3.71 10.13 21.77
N LYS A 5 -3.33 11.26 22.39
CA LYS A 5 -3.76 12.60 21.94
C LYS A 5 -3.60 12.84 20.42
N PRO A 6 -2.45 12.53 19.78
CA PRO A 6 -2.31 12.72 18.33
C PRO A 6 -3.27 11.84 17.52
N MET A 7 -3.55 10.61 17.95
CA MET A 7 -4.54 9.76 17.27
C MET A 7 -5.94 10.37 17.32
N ILE A 8 -6.32 10.92 18.48
CA ILE A 8 -7.61 11.58 18.66
C ILE A 8 -7.75 12.76 17.70
N GLU A 9 -6.72 13.60 17.60
CA GLU A 9 -6.68 14.74 16.68
C GLU A 9 -6.85 14.30 15.22
N LEU A 10 -6.15 13.22 14.81
CA LEU A 10 -6.30 12.64 13.47
C LEU A 10 -7.72 12.14 13.19
N VAL A 11 -8.35 11.44 14.15
CA VAL A 11 -9.75 10.98 14.00
C VAL A 11 -10.70 12.17 13.79
N TYR A 12 -10.54 13.25 14.56
CA TYR A 12 -11.36 14.45 14.39
C TYR A 12 -11.13 15.10 13.03
N GLU A 13 -9.88 15.22 12.58
CA GLU A 13 -9.54 15.80 11.29
C GLU A 13 -10.04 14.97 10.10
N ILE A 14 -10.03 13.64 10.22
CA ILE A 14 -10.66 12.73 9.24
C ILE A 14 -12.17 12.96 9.23
N ARG A 15 -12.83 12.93 10.38
CA ARG A 15 -14.29 13.10 10.50
C ARG A 15 -14.81 14.43 9.93
N ARG A 16 -13.99 15.49 9.96
CA ARG A 16 -14.33 16.80 9.37
C ARG A 16 -14.35 16.78 7.85
N ARG A 17 -13.54 15.93 7.21
CA ARG A 17 -13.37 15.86 5.76
C ARG A 17 -14.28 14.83 5.10
N VAL A 18 -14.63 13.78 5.84
CA VAL A 18 -15.46 12.68 5.33
C VAL A 18 -16.93 13.13 5.17
N PRO A 19 -17.63 12.66 4.12
CA PRO A 19 -19.04 12.97 3.89
C PRO A 19 -19.95 12.55 5.05
N SER A 20 -21.09 13.23 5.20
CA SER A 20 -21.94 13.13 6.38
C SER A 20 -22.50 11.73 6.66
N HIS A 21 -22.62 10.87 5.66
CA HIS A 21 -23.14 9.50 5.83
C HIS A 21 -22.17 8.57 6.58
N LEU A 22 -20.87 8.83 6.58
CA LEU A 22 -19.86 8.02 7.28
C LEU A 22 -19.44 8.60 8.65
N LYS A 23 -19.86 9.84 8.96
CA LYS A 23 -19.57 10.48 10.26
C LYS A 23 -20.07 9.73 11.50
N PRO A 24 -21.17 8.94 11.45
CA PRO A 24 -21.60 8.12 12.58
C PRO A 24 -20.63 6.97 12.91
N ASP A 25 -19.97 6.43 11.88
CA ASP A 25 -19.09 5.26 11.98
C ASP A 25 -17.68 5.69 12.44
N ILE A 26 -17.26 6.90 12.05
CA ILE A 26 -16.01 7.52 12.46
C ILE A 26 -16.15 8.18 13.84
N LYS A 27 -16.13 7.37 14.90
CA LYS A 27 -16.15 7.80 16.31
C LYS A 27 -15.18 6.95 17.16
N LEU A 28 -14.55 7.58 18.16
CA LEU A 28 -13.61 6.90 19.07
C LEU A 28 -14.24 5.80 19.92
N ALA A 29 -15.56 5.84 20.10
CA ALA A 29 -16.31 4.80 20.80
C ALA A 29 -16.53 3.53 19.95
N ASN A 30 -16.26 3.59 18.64
CA ASN A 30 -16.40 2.46 17.75
C ASN A 30 -15.14 1.58 17.85
N PRO A 31 -15.24 0.31 18.30
CA PRO A 31 -14.10 -0.59 18.31
C PRO A 31 -13.59 -0.88 16.89
N ASP A 32 -14.47 -0.84 15.89
CA ASP A 32 -14.18 -1.18 14.48
C ASP A 32 -13.75 0.06 13.66
N LEU A 33 -13.40 1.15 14.34
CA LEU A 33 -13.04 2.42 13.69
C LEU A 33 -11.93 2.26 12.64
N LEU A 34 -10.90 1.49 12.95
CA LEU A 34 -9.75 1.32 12.07
C LEU A 34 -10.11 0.50 10.82
N ASP A 35 -10.98 -0.51 10.96
CA ASP A 35 -11.49 -1.31 9.86
C ASP A 35 -12.38 -0.49 8.92
N GLU A 36 -13.28 0.32 9.48
CA GLU A 36 -14.12 1.23 8.70
C GLU A 36 -13.28 2.27 7.93
N LEU A 37 -12.22 2.80 8.57
CA LEU A 37 -11.27 3.69 7.91
C LEU A 37 -10.48 2.99 6.81
N LEU A 38 -10.10 1.73 7.00
CA LEU A 38 -9.45 0.92 5.97
C LEU A 38 -10.37 0.71 4.76
N LEU A 39 -11.64 0.38 5.02
CA LEU A 39 -12.65 0.21 3.97
C LEU A 39 -12.86 1.53 3.22
N TYR A 40 -12.88 2.66 3.92
CA TYR A 40 -12.99 3.97 3.30
C TYR A 40 -11.74 4.32 2.47
N TYR A 41 -10.55 4.01 2.98
CA TYR A 41 -9.29 4.17 2.26
C TYR A 41 -9.31 3.47 0.90
N GLN A 42 -9.93 2.28 0.82
CA GLN A 42 -10.07 1.48 -0.39
C GLN A 42 -11.10 2.04 -1.39
N LYS A 43 -12.22 2.58 -0.91
CA LYS A 43 -13.37 3.01 -1.74
C LYS A 43 -13.25 4.44 -2.30
N ASP A 44 -12.06 4.82 -2.75
CA ASP A 44 -11.77 6.17 -3.29
C ASP A 44 -11.88 7.32 -2.28
N ALA A 45 -11.25 7.16 -1.12
CA ALA A 45 -11.01 8.29 -0.23
C ALA A 45 -10.15 9.39 -0.90
N ASP A 46 -10.48 10.64 -0.59
CA ASP A 46 -9.70 11.83 -0.93
C ASP A 46 -8.21 11.65 -0.57
N THR A 47 -7.30 12.16 -1.39
CA THR A 47 -5.84 12.02 -1.17
C THR A 47 -5.40 12.51 0.22
N ILE A 48 -6.01 13.60 0.70
CA ILE A 48 -5.75 14.14 2.03
C ILE A 48 -6.24 13.18 3.11
N VAL A 49 -7.43 12.61 2.94
CA VAL A 49 -7.99 11.65 3.91
C VAL A 49 -7.19 10.36 3.92
N LYS A 50 -6.72 9.90 2.76
CA LYS A 50 -5.80 8.75 2.64
C LYS A 50 -4.51 8.98 3.43
N ALA A 51 -3.91 10.18 3.33
CA ALA A 51 -2.72 10.52 4.09
C ALA A 51 -2.96 10.51 5.62
N LEU A 52 -4.08 11.10 6.07
CA LEU A 52 -4.45 11.10 7.49
C LEU A 52 -4.72 9.69 8.03
N ILE A 53 -5.39 8.84 7.26
CA ILE A 53 -5.62 7.44 7.63
C ILE A 53 -4.29 6.69 7.72
N LYS A 54 -3.37 6.89 6.77
CA LYS A 54 -2.04 6.27 6.80
C LYS A 54 -1.25 6.67 8.05
N GLU A 55 -1.25 7.95 8.40
CA GLU A 55 -0.59 8.46 9.62
C GLU A 55 -1.22 7.85 10.89
N LEU A 56 -2.56 7.78 10.94
CA LEU A 56 -3.27 7.19 12.06
C LEU A 56 -2.98 5.69 12.21
N MET A 57 -2.89 4.95 11.11
CA MET A 57 -2.52 3.53 11.11
C MET A 57 -1.07 3.30 11.50
N GLN A 58 -0.15 4.19 11.12
CA GLN A 58 1.24 4.15 11.59
C GLN A 58 1.33 4.36 13.11
N LEU A 59 0.53 5.26 13.68
CA LEU A 59 0.46 5.43 15.14
C LEU A 59 -0.20 4.25 15.85
N ALA A 60 -1.13 3.56 15.18
CA ALA A 60 -1.76 2.36 15.70
C ALA A 60 -0.81 1.15 15.76
N GLY A 61 0.14 1.09 14.82
CA GLY A 61 1.11 -0.01 14.69
C GLY A 61 0.52 -1.26 14.04
N ASP A 62 1.21 -2.39 14.18
CA ASP A 62 0.77 -3.67 13.63
C ASP A 62 -0.55 -4.12 14.28
N PRO A 63 -1.52 -4.67 13.53
CA PRO A 63 -1.43 -5.17 12.14
C PRO A 63 -1.78 -4.15 11.03
N TRP A 64 -2.05 -2.89 11.38
CA TRP A 64 -2.66 -1.93 10.45
C TRP A 64 -1.71 -1.44 9.36
N THR A 65 -0.44 -1.28 9.72
CA THR A 65 0.71 -1.00 8.86
C THR A 65 0.90 -2.05 7.76
N ASP A 66 0.76 -3.33 8.11
CA ASP A 66 0.91 -4.45 7.17
C ASP A 66 -0.24 -4.53 6.17
N LEU A 67 -1.46 -4.28 6.63
CA LEU A 67 -2.65 -4.23 5.77
C LEU A 67 -2.55 -3.10 4.74
N LEU A 68 -2.00 -1.95 5.13
CA LEU A 68 -1.82 -0.81 4.24
C LEU A 68 -0.72 -1.06 3.19
N THR A 69 0.39 -1.69 3.60
CA THR A 69 1.53 -2.01 2.72
C THR A 69 1.20 -3.13 1.72
N SER A 70 0.47 -4.16 2.16
CA SER A 70 0.02 -5.24 1.29
C SER A 70 -0.85 -4.71 0.14
N GLN A 71 -1.62 -3.66 0.38
CA GLN A 71 -2.48 -3.07 -0.66
C GLN A 71 -1.75 -2.14 -1.64
N GLU A 72 -0.75 -1.34 -1.21
CA GLU A 72 0.05 -0.51 -2.15
C GLU A 72 0.78 -1.37 -3.19
N SER A 73 1.14 -2.61 -2.84
CA SER A 73 1.80 -3.53 -3.77
C SER A 73 0.91 -3.99 -4.95
N SER A 74 -0.41 -3.78 -4.85
CA SER A 74 -1.42 -4.19 -5.85
C SER A 74 -1.70 -3.14 -6.92
N SER A 75 -1.37 -1.86 -6.67
CA SER A 75 -1.57 -0.78 -7.64
C SER A 75 -0.35 -0.67 -8.55
N ASP A 76 -0.50 -1.10 -9.81
CA ASP A 76 0.40 -0.91 -10.95
C ASP A 76 1.90 -0.73 -10.62
N GLN A 77 2.59 -1.83 -10.36
CA GLN A 77 4.04 -1.81 -10.33
C GLN A 77 4.56 -1.50 -11.73
N TYR A 78 5.07 -0.30 -11.98
CA TYR A 78 5.76 0.01 -13.24
C TYR A 78 7.20 -0.49 -13.17
N VAL A 79 7.61 -1.28 -14.17
CA VAL A 79 9.00 -1.73 -14.28
C VAL A 79 9.71 -0.84 -15.27
N THR A 80 10.76 -0.17 -14.80
CA THR A 80 11.66 0.60 -15.66
C THR A 80 12.55 -0.35 -16.45
N LYS A 81 12.35 -0.44 -17.76
CA LYS A 81 13.25 -1.16 -18.67
C LYS A 81 14.07 -0.15 -19.47
N THR A 82 15.38 -0.34 -19.48
CA THR A 82 16.29 0.46 -20.32
C THR A 82 16.58 -0.30 -21.60
N TYR A 83 16.15 0.22 -22.75
CA TYR A 83 16.45 -0.34 -24.07
C TYR A 83 17.28 0.65 -24.89
N ARG A 84 18.52 0.28 -25.23
CA ARG A 84 19.43 1.08 -26.08
C ARG A 84 19.57 2.56 -25.66
N GLY A 85 19.62 2.82 -24.35
CA GLY A 85 19.76 4.17 -23.79
C GLY A 85 18.44 4.95 -23.62
N ALA A 86 17.31 4.41 -24.11
CA ALA A 86 15.98 4.96 -23.82
C ALA A 86 15.37 4.24 -22.61
N LEU A 87 14.78 5.02 -21.71
CA LEU A 87 14.12 4.55 -20.50
C LEU A 87 12.61 4.43 -20.81
N MET A 88 12.05 3.22 -20.78
CA MET A 88 10.62 2.97 -20.97
C MET A 88 9.99 2.46 -19.67
N LEU A 89 8.85 3.05 -19.30
CA LEU A 89 8.02 2.62 -18.19
C LEU A 89 6.91 1.72 -18.74
N GLU A 90 6.95 0.44 -18.39
CA GLU A 90 5.89 -0.52 -18.74
C GLU A 90 5.14 -0.95 -17.46
N PRO A 91 3.80 -1.02 -17.47
CA PRO A 91 3.04 -1.60 -16.37
C PRO A 91 3.37 -3.09 -16.25
N ARG A 92 3.73 -3.56 -15.06
CA ARG A 92 3.98 -4.98 -14.76
C ARG A 92 2.67 -5.73 -14.89
N LYS A 93 2.47 -6.42 -16.02
CA LYS A 93 1.38 -7.38 -16.15
C LYS A 93 1.54 -8.44 -15.04
N ALA A 94 0.58 -8.49 -14.13
CA ALA A 94 0.47 -9.56 -13.16
C ALA A 94 0.10 -10.86 -13.92
N GLY A 95 1.01 -11.83 -13.91
CA GLY A 95 0.74 -13.20 -14.35
C GLY A 95 1.49 -13.64 -15.61
N THR A 96 2.63 -14.29 -15.43
CA THR A 96 2.84 -15.70 -15.82
C THR A 96 4.08 -16.20 -15.06
N GLU A 97 3.88 -17.23 -14.24
CA GLU A 97 4.97 -18.00 -13.64
C GLU A 97 5.84 -18.61 -14.75
N GLU A 98 7.06 -18.11 -14.94
CA GLU A 98 8.06 -18.80 -15.74
C GLU A 98 9.31 -19.07 -14.91
N LYS A 99 9.41 -20.35 -14.53
CA LYS A 99 10.55 -21.04 -13.92
C LYS A 99 11.88 -20.36 -14.26
N SER A 100 12.60 -19.96 -13.22
CA SER A 100 14.00 -19.56 -13.27
C SER A 100 14.86 -20.68 -13.88
N ARG A 101 14.98 -20.70 -15.21
CA ARG A 101 16.06 -21.44 -15.87
C ARG A 101 17.34 -20.67 -15.61
N SER A 102 18.09 -21.13 -14.61
CA SER A 102 19.50 -20.77 -14.39
C SER A 102 20.23 -20.76 -15.74
N SER A 103 20.61 -19.57 -16.22
CA SER A 103 21.36 -19.43 -17.46
C SER A 103 22.79 -19.89 -17.20
N ARG A 104 23.12 -21.11 -17.62
CA ARG A 104 24.49 -21.64 -17.61
C ARG A 104 25.37 -20.71 -18.44
N LYS A 105 26.40 -20.13 -17.80
CA LYS A 105 27.45 -19.36 -18.49
C LYS A 105 28.39 -20.33 -19.20
N MET A 106 28.50 -20.19 -20.52
CA MET A 106 29.54 -20.84 -21.31
C MET A 106 30.66 -19.84 -21.56
N TYR A 107 31.91 -20.24 -21.36
CA TYR A 107 33.07 -19.44 -21.75
C TYR A 107 33.99 -20.29 -22.63
N ARG A 108 34.26 -19.81 -23.85
CA ARG A 108 35.16 -20.45 -24.84
C ARG A 108 34.95 -21.96 -25.01
N GLY A 109 33.71 -22.38 -25.23
CA GLY A 109 33.39 -23.78 -25.53
C GLY A 109 33.43 -24.74 -24.33
N GLN A 110 33.67 -24.25 -23.11
CA GLN A 110 33.55 -25.05 -21.90
C GLN A 110 32.50 -24.47 -20.94
N MET A 111 31.76 -25.37 -20.30
CA MET A 111 30.80 -25.02 -19.26
C MET A 111 31.57 -24.62 -17.99
N VAL A 112 31.32 -23.42 -17.50
CA VAL A 112 31.85 -22.97 -16.21
C VAL A 112 30.67 -22.96 -15.24
N SER A 113 30.63 -23.94 -14.33
CA SER A 113 29.71 -23.91 -13.20
C SER A 113 30.21 -22.88 -12.19
N GLY A 114 29.38 -21.89 -11.88
CA GLY A 114 29.49 -21.10 -10.65
C GLY A 114 28.79 -21.83 -9.52
#